data_AF-A0A976IH61-F1
#
_entry.id   AF-A0A976IH61-F1
#
_cell.length_a   1.000
_cell.length_b   1.000
_cell.length_c   1.000
_cell.angle_alpha   90.00
_cell.angle_beta   90.00
_cell.angle_gamma   90.00
#
_symmetry.space_group_name_H-M   'P 1'
#
loop_
_entity.id
_entity.type
_entity.pdbx_description
1 polymer ?
#
loop_
_entity_poly.entity_id
_entity_poly.type
_entity_poly.pdbx_seq_one_letter_code
_entity_poly.pdbx_strand_id
1 'polypeptide(L)'
;MKGYVVRISVTINLNMSYSNLNLSIVHSTAINATQCQTHEEALVLMRKQLEELKAANETLQEHERVAHSRAAEYEQGYMTLLTEMETLKTTNEIKMATLLANKDEHACSIASQQIYDLEAQLATSEADKAVAQKDAERLQKDLNALEGVLHRFQMNSKVQKERVAAMEAALERAKQELQSQQAILEPSEGIANDYQRVLAKLAEKTRECEQLREALESSTMQYYSDREVLDKRLAAQLVVAYISRVQKSDVLHLMARMMDFTEEQKSRVGLCHPIEGNGGGGLISSILEFVAPEENAQAAVDPSTIGDKSFAEMLSEFLVDEAAKGK
;
A
#
# COMPACT_ATOMS: atom_id res chain seq x y z
N MET A 1 9.87 200.21 -72.75
CA MET A 1 9.17 198.92 -72.59
C MET A 1 10.11 197.69 -72.55
N LYS A 2 11.31 197.75 -71.94
CA LYS A 2 12.25 196.58 -71.84
C LYS A 2 12.30 195.91 -70.46
N GLY A 3 11.76 196.53 -69.40
CA GLY A 3 11.82 196.00 -68.02
C GLY A 3 10.70 195.02 -67.63
N TYR A 4 9.54 195.04 -68.31
CA TYR A 4 8.40 194.15 -67.99
C TYR A 4 8.59 192.74 -68.57
N VAL A 5 9.30 192.59 -69.69
CA VAL A 5 9.55 191.30 -70.37
C VAL A 5 10.55 190.44 -69.59
N VAL A 6 11.52 191.07 -68.90
CA VAL A 6 12.56 190.36 -68.14
C VAL A 6 12.00 189.78 -66.83
N ARG A 7 11.15 190.51 -66.10
CA ARG A 7 10.48 189.98 -64.89
C ARG A 7 9.53 188.83 -65.22
N ILE A 8 8.78 188.91 -66.32
CA ILE A 8 7.92 187.81 -66.77
C ILE A 8 8.77 186.60 -67.17
N SER A 9 9.88 186.79 -67.88
CA SER A 9 10.77 185.69 -68.30
C SER A 9 11.51 185.00 -67.15
N VAL A 10 11.88 185.74 -66.10
CA VAL A 10 12.53 185.17 -64.90
C VAL A 10 11.53 184.41 -64.05
N THR A 11 10.30 184.92 -63.86
CA THR A 11 9.25 184.20 -63.14
C THR A 11 8.79 182.96 -63.90
N ILE A 12 8.69 183.03 -65.24
CA ILE A 12 8.38 181.85 -66.08
C ILE A 12 9.50 180.81 -66.02
N ASN A 13 10.78 181.22 -66.07
CA ASN A 13 11.91 180.28 -65.96
C ASN A 13 12.02 179.64 -64.57
N LEU A 14 11.80 180.41 -63.50
CA LEU A 14 11.77 179.86 -62.14
C LEU A 14 10.60 178.90 -61.97
N ASN A 15 9.39 179.24 -62.46
CA ASN A 15 8.26 178.32 -62.44
C ASN A 15 8.52 177.06 -63.28
N MET A 16 9.07 177.19 -64.50
CA MET A 16 9.44 176.05 -65.35
C MET A 16 10.47 175.15 -64.68
N SER A 17 11.52 175.74 -64.07
CA SER A 17 12.55 175.00 -63.35
C SER A 17 11.98 174.31 -62.11
N TYR A 18 11.06 174.96 -61.37
CA TYR A 18 10.37 174.35 -60.23
C TYR A 18 9.43 173.23 -60.66
N SER A 19 8.71 173.39 -61.77
CA SER A 19 7.85 172.33 -62.32
C SER A 19 8.67 171.17 -62.89
N ASN A 20 9.83 171.42 -63.50
CA ASN A 20 10.73 170.36 -63.97
C ASN A 20 11.38 169.61 -62.81
N LEU A 21 11.78 170.33 -61.74
CA LEU A 21 12.30 169.70 -60.53
C LEU A 21 11.21 168.86 -59.84
N ASN A 22 9.99 169.39 -59.71
CA ASN A 22 8.86 168.63 -59.18
C ASN A 22 8.53 167.42 -60.06
N LEU A 23 8.56 167.53 -61.39
CA LEU A 23 8.31 166.42 -62.30
C LEU A 23 9.40 165.34 -62.20
N SER A 24 10.67 165.73 -62.08
CA SER A 24 11.79 164.81 -61.87
C SER A 24 11.71 164.11 -60.50
N ILE A 25 11.32 164.83 -59.46
CA ILE A 25 11.10 164.26 -58.12
C ILE A 25 9.93 163.27 -58.19
N VAL A 26 8.80 163.64 -58.81
CA VAL A 26 7.63 162.77 -59.00
C VAL A 26 7.96 161.53 -59.83
N HIS A 27 8.80 161.66 -60.87
CA HIS A 27 9.21 160.53 -61.68
C HIS A 27 10.18 159.60 -60.93
N SER A 28 11.14 160.15 -60.21
CA SER A 28 12.06 159.36 -59.38
C SER A 28 11.35 158.67 -58.21
N THR A 29 10.36 159.32 -57.58
CA THR A 29 9.57 158.71 -56.52
C THR A 29 8.65 157.61 -57.07
N ALA A 30 8.08 157.80 -58.28
CA ALA A 30 7.30 156.76 -58.94
C ALA A 30 8.14 155.53 -59.30
N ILE A 31 9.37 155.71 -59.80
CA ILE A 31 10.29 154.59 -60.09
C ILE A 31 10.72 153.85 -58.81
N ASN A 32 11.06 154.60 -57.75
CA ASN A 32 11.42 153.97 -56.48
C ASN A 32 10.22 153.23 -55.88
N ALA A 33 8.99 153.76 -56.03
CA ALA A 33 7.79 153.08 -55.56
C ALA A 33 7.52 151.76 -56.32
N THR A 34 7.70 151.71 -57.64
CA THR A 34 7.53 150.46 -58.42
C THR A 34 8.63 149.45 -58.12
N GLN A 35 9.86 149.89 -57.89
CA GLN A 35 10.94 149.01 -57.42
C GLN A 35 10.68 148.46 -56.02
N CYS A 36 10.18 149.29 -55.09
CA CYS A 36 9.76 148.83 -53.77
C CYS A 36 8.61 147.83 -53.86
N GLN A 37 7.61 148.07 -54.72
CA GLN A 37 6.48 147.17 -54.92
C GLN A 37 6.91 145.81 -55.51
N THR A 38 7.73 145.80 -56.55
CA THR A 38 8.24 144.55 -57.15
C THR A 38 9.12 143.77 -56.18
N HIS A 39 9.92 144.46 -55.36
CA HIS A 39 10.69 143.82 -54.30
C HIS A 39 9.79 143.24 -53.20
N GLU A 40 8.73 143.96 -52.82
CA GLU A 40 7.74 143.48 -51.85
C GLU A 40 6.99 142.25 -52.36
N GLU A 41 6.55 142.24 -53.62
CA GLU A 41 5.93 141.09 -54.28
C GLU A 41 6.87 139.87 -54.30
N ALA A 42 8.16 140.08 -54.59
CA ALA A 42 9.17 139.02 -54.53
C ALA A 42 9.38 138.48 -53.10
N LEU A 43 9.40 139.34 -52.08
CA LEU A 43 9.48 138.93 -50.68
C LEU A 43 8.25 138.13 -50.24
N VAL A 44 7.06 138.50 -50.70
CA VAL A 44 5.81 137.75 -50.44
C VAL A 44 5.86 136.37 -51.09
N LEU A 45 6.31 136.27 -52.35
CA LEU A 45 6.48 134.99 -53.03
C LEU A 45 7.50 134.08 -52.32
N MET A 46 8.66 134.62 -51.95
CA MET A 46 9.68 133.90 -51.20
C MET A 46 9.16 133.43 -49.83
N ARG A 47 8.39 134.27 -49.13
CA ARG A 47 7.75 133.87 -47.87
C ARG A 47 6.77 132.72 -48.06
N LYS A 48 5.95 132.76 -49.12
CA LYS A 48 5.02 131.68 -49.46
C LYS A 48 5.76 130.37 -49.73
N GLN A 49 6.84 130.42 -50.51
CA GLN A 49 7.68 129.25 -50.79
C GLN A 49 8.35 128.71 -49.52
N LEU A 50 8.80 129.58 -48.62
CA LEU A 50 9.36 129.16 -47.33
C LEU A 50 8.31 128.44 -46.45
N GLU A 51 7.07 128.93 -46.41
CA GLU A 51 5.99 128.26 -45.68
C GLU A 51 5.60 126.91 -46.31
N GLU A 52 5.56 126.84 -47.65
CA GLU A 52 5.30 125.57 -48.36
C GLU A 52 6.41 124.54 -48.12
N LEU A 53 7.69 124.96 -48.20
CA LEU A 53 8.83 124.09 -47.89
C LEU A 53 8.84 123.67 -46.42
N LYS A 54 8.44 124.55 -45.50
CA LYS A 54 8.32 124.23 -44.09
C LYS A 54 7.24 123.18 -43.85
N ALA A 55 6.06 123.35 -44.44
CA ALA A 55 4.99 122.35 -44.35
C ALA A 55 5.42 121.00 -44.96
N ALA A 56 6.10 121.02 -46.12
CA ALA A 56 6.64 119.79 -46.72
C ALA A 56 7.65 119.10 -45.79
N ASN A 57 8.55 119.86 -45.16
CA ASN A 57 9.53 119.32 -44.22
C ASN A 57 8.87 118.72 -42.97
N GLU A 58 7.85 119.38 -42.42
CA GLU A 58 7.07 118.86 -41.28
C GLU A 58 6.37 117.53 -41.64
N THR A 59 5.81 117.42 -42.85
CA THR A 59 5.18 116.16 -43.30
C THR A 59 6.19 115.03 -43.53
N LEU A 60 7.38 115.35 -44.07
CA LEU A 60 8.46 114.39 -44.22
C LEU A 60 8.97 113.90 -42.87
N GLN A 61 9.17 114.81 -41.91
CA GLN A 61 9.61 114.46 -40.56
C GLN A 61 8.59 113.54 -39.85
N GLU A 62 7.29 113.79 -40.03
CA GLU A 62 6.25 112.91 -39.48
C GLU A 62 6.26 111.53 -40.16
N HIS A 63 6.44 111.48 -41.49
CA HIS A 63 6.57 110.21 -42.20
C HIS A 63 7.81 109.42 -41.75
N GLU A 64 8.95 110.07 -41.55
CA GLU A 64 10.17 109.44 -40.99
C GLU A 64 9.92 108.92 -39.58
N ARG A 65 9.25 109.70 -38.72
CA ARG A 65 8.90 109.26 -37.35
C ARG A 65 8.02 108.02 -37.37
N VAL A 66 7.01 107.98 -38.23
CA VAL A 66 6.11 106.81 -38.38
C VAL A 66 6.87 105.61 -38.94
N ALA A 67 7.73 105.81 -39.95
CA ALA A 67 8.55 104.75 -40.52
C ALA A 67 9.50 104.14 -39.46
N HIS A 68 10.13 104.97 -38.63
CA HIS A 68 10.96 104.51 -37.52
C HIS A 68 10.15 103.76 -36.45
N SER A 69 8.96 104.25 -36.08
CA SER A 69 8.07 103.56 -35.14
C SER A 69 7.69 102.16 -35.66
N ARG A 70 7.32 102.07 -36.94
CA ARG A 70 6.95 100.80 -37.57
C ARG A 70 8.14 99.84 -37.71
N ALA A 71 9.33 100.35 -38.00
CA ALA A 71 10.55 99.55 -38.02
C ALA A 71 10.86 98.97 -36.61
N ALA A 72 10.68 99.76 -35.56
CA ALA A 72 10.86 99.29 -34.18
C ALA A 72 9.85 98.21 -33.79
N GLU A 73 8.59 98.33 -34.22
CA GLU A 73 7.57 97.28 -34.01
C GLU A 73 7.94 95.96 -34.69
N TYR A 74 8.45 96.03 -35.94
CA TYR A 74 8.92 94.83 -36.64
C TYR A 74 10.14 94.21 -35.96
N GLU A 75 11.12 95.02 -35.56
CA GLU A 75 12.30 94.54 -34.83
C GLU A 75 11.90 93.86 -33.53
N GLN A 76 10.99 94.47 -32.77
CA GLN A 76 10.44 93.87 -31.56
C GLN A 76 9.73 92.54 -31.85
N GLY A 77 8.89 92.49 -32.91
CA GLY A 77 8.21 91.27 -33.32
C GLY A 77 9.16 90.13 -33.69
N TYR A 78 10.24 90.44 -34.43
CA TYR A 78 11.28 89.47 -34.76
C TYR A 78 12.02 88.97 -33.51
N MET A 79 12.34 89.87 -32.57
CA MET A 79 12.99 89.48 -31.32
C MET A 79 12.10 88.58 -30.47
N THR A 80 10.80 88.91 -30.33
CA THR A 80 9.85 88.05 -29.61
C THR A 80 9.75 86.69 -30.28
N LEU A 81 9.58 86.63 -31.61
CA LEU A 81 9.51 85.37 -32.34
C LEU A 81 10.78 84.52 -32.18
N LEU A 82 11.96 85.16 -32.18
CA LEU A 82 13.23 84.48 -31.98
C LEU A 82 13.29 83.85 -30.59
N THR A 83 12.89 84.57 -29.54
CA THR A 83 12.85 84.03 -28.17
C THR A 83 11.84 82.90 -28.03
N GLU A 84 10.68 82.99 -28.67
CA GLU A 84 9.70 81.90 -28.71
C GLU A 84 10.25 80.66 -29.42
N MET A 85 10.97 80.86 -30.53
CA MET A 85 11.60 79.76 -31.26
C MET A 85 12.70 79.08 -30.43
N GLU A 86 13.51 79.84 -29.70
CA GLU A 86 14.53 79.31 -28.78
C GLU A 86 13.93 78.55 -27.60
N THR A 87 12.85 79.07 -27.00
CA THR A 87 12.16 78.37 -25.90
C THR A 87 11.46 77.09 -26.38
N LEU A 88 10.87 77.10 -27.57
CA LEU A 88 10.31 75.89 -28.19
C LEU A 88 11.38 74.86 -28.53
N LYS A 89 12.53 75.31 -29.06
CA LYS A 89 13.66 74.42 -29.38
C LYS A 89 14.17 73.72 -28.12
N THR A 90 14.46 74.46 -27.07
CA THR A 90 14.93 73.90 -25.79
C THR A 90 13.90 72.97 -25.16
N THR A 91 12.62 73.34 -25.18
CA THR A 91 11.53 72.47 -24.70
C THR A 91 11.45 71.17 -25.50
N ASN A 92 11.62 71.23 -26.82
CA ASN A 92 11.61 70.04 -27.67
C ASN A 92 12.82 69.13 -27.40
N GLU A 93 14.02 69.70 -27.29
CA GLU A 93 15.24 68.97 -26.91
C GLU A 93 15.07 68.26 -25.55
N ILE A 94 14.50 68.94 -24.55
CA ILE A 94 14.19 68.33 -23.25
C ILE A 94 13.18 67.19 -23.41
N LYS A 95 12.07 67.39 -24.15
CA LYS A 95 11.07 66.34 -24.38
C LYS A 95 11.66 65.12 -25.07
N MET A 96 12.53 65.33 -26.08
CA MET A 96 13.22 64.23 -26.75
C MET A 96 14.15 63.48 -25.80
N ALA A 97 14.91 64.19 -24.96
CA ALA A 97 15.77 63.57 -23.96
C ALA A 97 14.98 62.74 -22.94
N THR A 98 13.85 63.26 -22.43
CA THR A 98 12.97 62.52 -21.51
C THR A 98 12.34 61.29 -22.18
N LEU A 99 11.92 61.38 -23.44
CA LEU A 99 11.38 60.24 -24.17
C LEU A 99 12.42 59.15 -24.41
N LEU A 100 13.68 59.52 -24.66
CA LEU A 100 14.77 58.55 -24.78
C LEU A 100 15.06 57.88 -23.43
N ALA A 101 15.19 58.65 -22.35
CA ALA A 101 15.39 58.12 -21.00
C ALA A 101 14.28 57.14 -20.60
N ASN A 102 13.00 57.50 -20.83
CA ASN A 102 11.88 56.61 -20.53
C ASN A 102 11.91 55.32 -21.37
N LYS A 103 12.29 55.40 -22.66
CA LYS A 103 12.43 54.20 -23.50
C LYS A 103 13.53 53.28 -22.97
N ASP A 104 14.65 53.84 -22.55
CA ASP A 104 15.77 53.08 -21.98
C ASP A 104 15.39 52.46 -20.62
N GLU A 105 14.65 53.18 -19.77
CA GLU A 105 14.12 52.64 -18.51
C GLU A 105 13.14 51.48 -18.76
N HIS A 106 12.24 51.61 -19.73
CA HIS A 106 11.33 50.52 -20.10
C HIS A 106 12.08 49.31 -20.66
N ALA A 107 13.11 49.53 -21.49
CA ALA A 107 13.95 48.44 -22.01
C ALA A 107 14.72 47.73 -20.89
N CYS A 108 15.31 48.50 -19.97
CA CYS A 108 15.99 47.96 -18.79
C CYS A 108 15.01 47.15 -17.91
N SER A 109 13.81 47.68 -17.67
CA SER A 109 12.77 47.02 -16.87
C SER A 109 12.33 45.68 -17.48
N ILE A 110 12.10 45.64 -18.80
CA ILE A 110 11.75 44.40 -19.52
C ILE A 110 12.90 43.39 -19.41
N ALA A 111 14.15 43.81 -19.61
CA ALA A 111 15.30 42.93 -19.50
C ALA A 111 15.47 42.39 -18.06
N SER A 112 15.27 43.23 -17.04
CA SER A 112 15.28 42.79 -15.64
C SER A 112 14.18 41.77 -15.34
N GLN A 113 12.95 41.98 -15.83
CA GLN A 113 11.87 41.01 -15.67
C GLN A 113 12.21 39.66 -16.31
N GLN A 114 12.77 39.68 -17.53
CA GLN A 114 13.19 38.46 -18.22
C GLN A 114 14.29 37.71 -17.45
N ILE A 115 15.22 38.43 -16.82
CA ILE A 115 16.24 37.82 -15.96
C ILE A 115 15.59 37.10 -14.78
N TYR A 116 14.65 37.75 -14.06
CA TYR A 116 13.96 37.11 -12.95
C TYR A 116 13.16 35.87 -13.38
N ASP A 117 12.48 35.94 -14.52
CA ASP A 117 11.71 34.81 -15.05
C ASP A 117 12.64 33.62 -15.41
N LEU A 118 13.81 33.91 -16.00
CA LEU A 118 14.82 32.89 -16.33
C LEU A 118 15.47 32.30 -15.07
N GLU A 119 15.75 33.11 -14.05
CA GLU A 119 16.28 32.64 -12.76
C GLU A 119 15.28 31.71 -12.06
N ALA A 120 14.00 32.05 -12.09
CA ALA A 120 12.94 31.19 -11.55
C ALA A 120 12.85 29.86 -12.32
N GLN A 121 12.88 29.90 -13.66
CA GLN A 121 12.89 28.69 -14.49
C GLN A 121 14.12 27.82 -14.21
N LEU A 122 15.31 28.43 -14.09
CA LEU A 122 16.53 27.73 -13.75
C LEU A 122 16.41 27.04 -12.38
N ALA A 123 15.94 27.74 -11.36
CA ALA A 123 15.75 27.18 -10.02
C ALA A 123 14.77 25.98 -10.03
N THR A 124 13.68 26.05 -10.80
CA THR A 124 12.75 24.92 -10.95
C THR A 124 13.40 23.73 -11.65
N SER A 125 14.16 23.97 -12.72
CA SER A 125 14.86 22.92 -13.45
C SER A 125 15.96 22.26 -12.61
N GLU A 126 16.68 23.03 -11.79
CA GLU A 126 17.67 22.52 -10.84
C GLU A 126 17.03 21.64 -9.77
N ALA A 127 15.84 22.02 -9.27
CA ALA A 127 15.08 21.21 -8.33
C ALA A 127 14.64 19.87 -8.95
N ASP A 128 14.08 19.91 -10.17
CA ASP A 128 13.68 18.70 -10.90
C ASP A 128 14.87 17.76 -11.16
N LYS A 129 16.01 18.32 -11.55
CA LYS A 129 17.26 17.56 -11.71
C LYS A 129 17.68 16.89 -10.40
N ALA A 130 17.61 17.59 -9.27
CA ALA A 130 17.97 17.04 -7.97
C ALA A 130 17.03 15.89 -7.54
N VAL A 131 15.74 15.98 -7.86
CA VAL A 131 14.78 14.89 -7.64
C VAL A 131 15.10 13.69 -8.53
N ALA A 132 15.29 13.91 -9.84
CA ALA A 132 15.63 12.84 -10.78
C ALA A 132 16.95 12.13 -10.39
N GLN A 133 17.93 12.88 -9.87
CA GLN A 133 19.18 12.31 -9.38
C GLN A 133 18.96 11.42 -8.15
N LYS A 134 18.16 11.86 -7.17
CA LYS A 134 17.81 11.04 -5.99
C LYS A 134 17.06 9.77 -6.39
N ASP A 135 16.16 9.85 -7.35
CA ASP A 135 15.43 8.69 -7.87
C ASP A 135 16.36 7.72 -8.58
N ALA A 136 17.31 8.21 -9.38
CA ALA A 136 18.34 7.38 -10.01
C ALA A 136 19.22 6.67 -8.96
N GLU A 137 19.66 7.37 -7.92
CA GLU A 137 20.43 6.78 -6.81
C GLU A 137 19.63 5.71 -6.06
N ARG A 138 18.32 5.93 -5.86
CA ARG A 138 17.42 4.94 -5.26
C ARG A 138 17.31 3.70 -6.15
N LEU A 139 17.04 3.88 -7.44
CA LEU A 139 16.93 2.77 -8.39
C LEU A 139 18.24 1.98 -8.49
N GLN A 140 19.39 2.64 -8.43
CA GLN A 140 20.68 1.97 -8.41
C GLN A 140 20.85 1.09 -7.15
N LYS A 141 20.41 1.57 -5.98
CA LYS A 141 20.43 0.76 -4.75
C LYS A 141 19.52 -0.45 -4.85
N ASP A 142 18.32 -0.28 -5.40
CA ASP A 142 17.36 -1.37 -5.59
C ASP A 142 17.89 -2.41 -6.59
N LEU A 143 18.54 -1.97 -7.67
CA LEU A 143 19.18 -2.84 -8.64
C LEU A 143 20.32 -3.66 -8.02
N ASN A 144 21.22 -3.02 -7.25
CA ASN A 144 22.30 -3.70 -6.53
C ASN A 144 21.74 -4.72 -5.51
N ALA A 145 20.64 -4.38 -4.83
CA ALA A 145 19.98 -5.29 -3.89
C ALA A 145 19.40 -6.51 -4.60
N LEU A 146 18.78 -6.32 -5.78
CA LEU A 146 18.24 -7.38 -6.60
C LEU A 146 19.34 -8.30 -7.15
N GLU A 147 20.45 -7.74 -7.61
CA GLU A 147 21.65 -8.52 -8.00
C GLU A 147 22.13 -9.39 -6.84
N GLY A 148 22.15 -8.85 -5.62
CA GLY A 148 22.49 -9.62 -4.42
C GLY A 148 21.48 -10.74 -4.09
N VAL A 149 20.18 -10.54 -4.33
CA VAL A 149 19.18 -11.62 -4.21
C VAL A 149 19.37 -12.67 -5.29
N LEU A 150 19.62 -12.27 -6.53
CA LEU A 150 19.84 -13.19 -7.65
C LEU A 150 21.06 -14.07 -7.40
N HIS A 151 22.18 -13.52 -6.95
CA HIS A 151 23.37 -14.30 -6.59
C HIS A 151 23.09 -15.29 -5.47
N ARG A 152 22.35 -14.90 -4.41
CA ARG A 152 21.95 -15.81 -3.34
C ARG A 152 21.03 -16.92 -3.85
N PHE A 153 20.09 -16.61 -4.73
CA PHE A 153 19.23 -17.60 -5.35
C PHE A 153 20.01 -18.59 -6.22
N GLN A 154 20.97 -18.10 -7.01
CA GLN A 154 21.86 -18.95 -7.82
C GLN A 154 22.70 -19.89 -6.95
N MET A 155 23.29 -19.37 -5.86
CA MET A 155 24.04 -20.18 -4.89
C MET A 155 23.15 -21.24 -4.24
N ASN A 156 21.98 -20.85 -3.74
CA ASN A 156 21.03 -21.77 -3.13
C ASN A 156 20.53 -22.82 -4.12
N SER A 157 20.26 -22.43 -5.38
CA SER A 157 19.88 -23.36 -6.44
C SER A 157 20.96 -24.39 -6.70
N LYS A 158 22.24 -23.98 -6.73
CA LYS A 158 23.37 -24.91 -6.87
C LYS A 158 23.44 -25.90 -5.71
N VAL A 159 23.37 -25.41 -4.47
CA VAL A 159 23.40 -26.26 -3.26
C VAL A 159 22.22 -27.24 -3.23
N GLN A 160 21.01 -26.78 -3.59
CA GLN A 160 19.83 -27.63 -3.66
C GLN A 160 19.96 -28.70 -4.75
N LYS A 161 20.49 -28.36 -5.93
CA LYS A 161 20.78 -29.34 -6.98
C LYS A 161 21.78 -30.40 -6.52
N GLU A 162 22.86 -30.01 -5.84
CA GLU A 162 23.84 -30.94 -5.27
C GLU A 162 23.22 -31.85 -4.20
N ARG A 163 22.35 -31.31 -3.34
CA ARG A 163 21.62 -32.09 -2.33
C ARG A 163 20.66 -33.11 -2.97
N VAL A 164 19.93 -32.71 -4.01
CA VAL A 164 19.03 -33.60 -4.76
C VAL A 164 19.84 -34.71 -5.43
N ALA A 165 20.92 -34.38 -6.12
CA ALA A 165 21.80 -35.38 -6.74
C ALA A 165 22.38 -36.38 -5.72
N ALA A 166 22.75 -35.91 -4.51
CA ALA A 166 23.20 -36.79 -3.44
C ALA A 166 22.10 -37.72 -2.93
N MET A 167 20.87 -37.22 -2.78
CA MET A 167 19.72 -38.03 -2.39
C MET A 167 19.36 -39.06 -3.47
N GLU A 168 19.38 -38.67 -4.75
CA GLU A 168 19.17 -39.59 -5.88
C GLU A 168 20.22 -40.70 -5.89
N ALA A 169 21.51 -40.36 -5.71
CA ALA A 169 22.58 -41.35 -5.64
C ALA A 169 22.47 -42.28 -4.41
N ALA A 170 21.97 -41.79 -3.27
CA ALA A 170 21.69 -42.62 -2.11
C ALA A 170 20.49 -43.54 -2.33
N LEU A 171 19.44 -43.04 -2.99
CA LEU A 171 18.25 -43.80 -3.35
C LEU A 171 18.57 -44.90 -4.37
N GLU A 172 19.40 -44.64 -5.38
CA GLU A 172 19.86 -45.66 -6.31
C GLU A 172 20.73 -46.72 -5.62
N ARG A 173 21.61 -46.34 -4.68
CA ARG A 173 22.34 -47.32 -3.85
C ARG A 173 21.41 -48.17 -3.00
N ALA A 174 20.44 -47.55 -2.32
CA ALA A 174 19.46 -48.28 -1.51
C ALA A 174 18.58 -49.21 -2.36
N LYS A 175 18.21 -48.80 -3.58
CA LYS A 175 17.52 -49.67 -4.55
C LYS A 175 18.39 -50.85 -4.95
N GLN A 176 19.65 -50.64 -5.28
CA GLN A 176 20.58 -51.72 -5.62
C GLN A 176 20.78 -52.68 -4.44
N GLU A 177 20.88 -52.15 -3.22
CA GLU A 177 21.00 -52.96 -2.01
C GLU A 177 19.73 -53.78 -1.75
N LEU A 178 18.54 -53.18 -1.87
CA LEU A 178 17.26 -53.90 -1.82
C LEU A 178 17.15 -54.96 -2.92
N GLN A 179 17.55 -54.66 -4.15
CA GLN A 179 17.57 -55.64 -5.24
C GLN A 179 18.54 -56.78 -4.95
N SER A 180 19.70 -56.50 -4.36
CA SER A 180 20.67 -57.53 -3.95
C SER A 180 20.15 -58.38 -2.79
N GLN A 181 19.50 -57.78 -1.79
CA GLN A 181 18.85 -58.49 -0.70
C GLN A 181 17.65 -59.30 -1.19
N GLN A 182 16.87 -58.77 -2.14
CA GLN A 182 15.78 -59.48 -2.78
C GLN A 182 16.29 -60.64 -3.64
N ALA A 183 17.44 -60.52 -4.31
CA ALA A 183 18.10 -61.62 -5.00
C ALA A 183 18.67 -62.69 -4.04
N ILE A 184 19.03 -62.31 -2.81
CA ILE A 184 19.44 -63.24 -1.73
C ILE A 184 18.20 -63.91 -1.09
N LEU A 185 17.07 -63.19 -1.04
CA LEU A 185 15.78 -63.63 -0.49
C LEU A 185 14.85 -64.27 -1.53
N GLU A 186 15.25 -64.32 -2.82
CA GLU A 186 14.63 -65.19 -3.82
C GLU A 186 14.54 -66.57 -3.16
N PRO A 187 13.33 -67.13 -3.05
CA PRO A 187 13.11 -68.28 -2.21
C PRO A 187 14.01 -69.38 -2.75
N SER A 188 14.98 -69.81 -1.94
CA SER A 188 15.56 -71.14 -2.09
C SER A 188 14.36 -72.06 -2.24
N GLU A 189 14.10 -72.54 -3.45
CA GLU A 189 12.91 -73.33 -3.80
C GLU A 189 12.74 -74.50 -2.81
N GLY A 190 13.83 -74.93 -2.16
CA GLY A 190 13.82 -75.89 -1.07
C GLY A 190 12.95 -75.50 0.13
N ILE A 191 12.98 -74.25 0.60
CA ILE A 191 12.26 -73.84 1.83
C ILE A 191 10.75 -73.80 1.61
N ALA A 192 10.30 -73.27 0.46
CA ALA A 192 8.88 -73.27 0.11
C ALA A 192 8.34 -74.70 -0.09
N ASN A 193 9.12 -75.56 -0.74
CA ASN A 193 8.78 -76.97 -0.93
C ASN A 193 8.74 -77.75 0.39
N ASP A 194 9.65 -77.49 1.31
CA ASP A 194 9.67 -78.13 2.63
C ASP A 194 8.51 -77.65 3.51
N TYR A 195 8.18 -76.36 3.47
CA TYR A 195 7.01 -75.83 4.18
C TYR A 195 5.71 -76.46 3.67
N GLN A 196 5.57 -76.60 2.35
CA GLN A 196 4.40 -77.21 1.74
C GLN A 196 4.31 -78.71 2.04
N ARG A 197 5.45 -79.42 2.10
CA ARG A 197 5.52 -80.83 2.52
C ARG A 197 5.13 -81.01 4.00
N VAL A 198 5.56 -80.09 4.87
CA VAL A 198 5.22 -80.12 6.30
C VAL A 198 3.73 -79.88 6.51
N LEU A 199 3.12 -78.93 5.79
CA LEU A 199 1.67 -78.70 5.83
C LEU A 199 0.86 -79.91 5.38
N ALA A 200 1.29 -80.58 4.31
CA ALA A 200 0.62 -81.80 3.84
C ALA A 200 0.68 -82.93 4.88
N LYS A 201 1.85 -83.16 5.50
CA LYS A 201 2.01 -84.14 6.59
C LYS A 201 1.20 -83.78 7.83
N LEU A 202 1.09 -82.50 8.16
CA LEU A 202 0.30 -82.04 9.29
C LEU A 202 -1.19 -82.33 9.07
N ALA A 203 -1.72 -82.05 7.87
CA ALA A 203 -3.10 -82.36 7.52
C ALA A 203 -3.40 -83.87 7.59
N GLU A 204 -2.46 -84.71 7.14
CA GLU A 204 -2.58 -86.18 7.24
C GLU A 204 -2.65 -86.64 8.71
N LYS A 205 -1.78 -86.11 9.57
CA LYS A 205 -1.77 -86.46 11.01
C LYS A 205 -2.99 -85.97 11.76
N THR A 206 -3.52 -84.79 11.44
CA THR A 206 -4.78 -84.31 12.02
C THR A 206 -5.92 -85.28 11.70
N ARG A 207 -5.99 -85.78 10.46
CA ARG A 207 -7.01 -86.77 10.05
C ARG A 207 -6.86 -88.11 10.77
N GLU A 208 -5.63 -88.58 10.96
CA GLU A 208 -5.36 -89.79 11.77
C GLU A 208 -5.80 -89.62 13.23
N CYS A 209 -5.54 -88.46 13.85
CA CYS A 209 -6.00 -88.17 15.21
C CYS A 209 -7.53 -88.17 15.33
N GLU A 210 -8.23 -87.66 14.32
CA GLU A 210 -9.68 -87.62 14.28
C GLU A 210 -10.28 -89.03 14.16
N GLN A 211 -9.68 -89.89 13.32
CA GLN A 211 -10.04 -91.31 13.23
C GLN A 211 -9.79 -92.08 14.54
N LEU A 212 -8.68 -91.82 15.22
CA LEU A 212 -8.39 -92.43 16.51
C LEU A 212 -9.38 -91.97 17.60
N ARG A 213 -9.82 -90.72 17.54
CA ARG A 213 -10.84 -90.18 18.46
C ARG A 213 -12.19 -90.86 18.26
N GLU A 214 -12.63 -91.05 17.01
CA GLU A 214 -13.86 -91.80 16.70
C GLU A 214 -13.78 -93.27 17.14
N ALA A 215 -12.63 -93.92 16.94
CA ALA A 215 -12.40 -95.30 17.40
C ALA A 215 -12.44 -95.41 18.94
N LEU A 216 -11.92 -94.42 19.65
CA LEU A 216 -11.96 -94.37 21.11
C LEU A 216 -13.38 -94.12 21.64
N GLU A 217 -14.12 -93.20 21.02
CA GLU A 217 -15.50 -92.89 21.42
C GLU A 217 -16.43 -94.10 21.19
N SER A 218 -16.28 -94.79 20.07
CA SER A 218 -17.04 -96.02 19.78
C SER A 218 -16.71 -97.16 20.75
N SER A 219 -15.44 -97.34 21.12
CA SER A 219 -15.04 -98.34 22.14
C SER A 219 -15.58 -98.01 23.53
N THR A 220 -15.57 -96.72 23.90
CA THR A 220 -16.08 -96.25 25.19
C THR A 220 -17.59 -96.48 25.29
N MET A 221 -18.34 -96.17 24.23
CA MET A 221 -19.80 -96.40 24.19
C MET A 221 -20.18 -97.89 24.28
N GLN A 222 -19.40 -98.80 23.67
CA GLN A 222 -19.63 -100.24 23.83
C GLN A 222 -19.41 -100.71 25.27
N TYR A 223 -18.37 -100.20 25.95
CA TYR A 223 -18.05 -100.61 27.31
C TYR A 223 -19.13 -100.20 28.34
N TYR A 224 -19.71 -99.01 28.19
CA TYR A 224 -20.80 -98.56 29.08
C TYR A 224 -22.10 -99.35 28.88
N SER A 225 -22.38 -99.78 27.64
CA SER A 225 -23.60 -100.51 27.28
C SER A 225 -23.65 -101.91 27.92
N ASP A 226 -22.52 -102.63 27.94
CA ASP A 226 -22.45 -103.99 28.47
C ASP A 226 -22.55 -104.05 30.00
N ARG A 227 -22.03 -103.04 30.70
CA ARG A 227 -22.02 -103.01 32.18
C ARG A 227 -23.42 -102.86 32.76
N GLU A 228 -24.27 -102.02 32.18
CA GLU A 228 -25.63 -101.81 32.68
C GLU A 228 -26.53 -103.06 32.59
N VAL A 229 -26.33 -103.89 31.57
CA VAL A 229 -27.13 -105.11 31.36
C VAL A 229 -26.76 -106.19 32.37
N LEU A 230 -25.48 -106.30 32.72
CA LEU A 230 -24.97 -107.25 33.71
C LEU A 230 -25.47 -106.94 35.13
N ASP A 231 -25.45 -105.67 35.54
CA ASP A 231 -25.86 -105.25 36.88
C ASP A 231 -27.37 -105.46 37.11
N LYS A 232 -28.21 -105.17 36.12
CA LYS A 232 -29.67 -105.39 36.20
C LYS A 232 -30.02 -106.88 36.33
N ARG A 233 -29.30 -107.77 35.63
CA ARG A 233 -29.54 -109.22 35.68
C ARG A 233 -29.10 -109.84 37.01
N LEU A 234 -27.97 -109.39 37.55
CA LEU A 234 -27.42 -109.87 38.82
C LEU A 234 -28.32 -109.45 40.01
N ALA A 235 -28.81 -108.22 40.01
CA ALA A 235 -29.72 -107.73 41.05
C ALA A 235 -31.04 -108.52 41.07
N ALA A 236 -31.64 -108.79 39.91
CA ALA A 236 -32.89 -109.57 39.81
C ALA A 236 -32.73 -111.00 40.33
N GLN A 237 -31.61 -111.67 40.02
CA GLN A 237 -31.36 -113.04 40.48
C GLN A 237 -31.19 -113.15 42.00
N LEU A 238 -30.55 -112.15 42.63
CA LEU A 238 -30.39 -112.12 44.08
C LEU A 238 -31.75 -111.96 44.78
N VAL A 239 -32.61 -111.04 44.31
CA VAL A 239 -33.95 -110.83 44.89
C VAL A 239 -34.81 -112.08 44.80
N VAL A 240 -34.79 -112.77 43.65
CA VAL A 240 -35.53 -114.04 43.48
C VAL A 240 -34.99 -115.12 44.43
N ALA A 241 -33.67 -115.25 44.57
CA ALA A 241 -33.07 -116.24 45.46
C ALA A 241 -33.42 -116.03 46.95
N TYR A 242 -33.60 -114.77 47.38
CA TYR A 242 -33.98 -114.44 48.75
C TYR A 242 -35.42 -114.87 49.09
N ILE A 243 -36.35 -114.75 48.15
CA ILE A 243 -37.76 -115.08 48.38
C ILE A 243 -37.99 -116.60 48.39
N SER A 244 -37.28 -117.34 47.54
CA SER A 244 -37.58 -118.76 47.28
C SER A 244 -36.86 -119.75 48.19
N ARG A 245 -35.78 -119.37 48.89
CA ARG A 245 -35.00 -120.32 49.71
C ARG A 245 -35.38 -120.26 51.19
N VAL A 246 -35.37 -121.42 51.86
CA VAL A 246 -35.66 -121.56 53.29
C VAL A 246 -34.58 -120.90 54.17
N GLN A 247 -33.34 -120.81 53.69
CA GLN A 247 -32.20 -120.16 54.37
C GLN A 247 -32.06 -118.70 53.91
N LYS A 248 -33.02 -117.86 54.33
CA LYS A 248 -33.10 -116.45 53.93
C LYS A 248 -31.97 -115.59 54.50
N SER A 249 -31.42 -115.95 55.67
CA SER A 249 -30.35 -115.22 56.34
C SER A 249 -29.07 -115.12 55.51
N ASP A 250 -28.70 -116.20 54.82
CA ASP A 250 -27.39 -116.31 54.17
C ASP A 250 -27.37 -115.55 52.84
N VAL A 251 -28.50 -115.55 52.12
CA VAL A 251 -28.67 -114.72 50.91
C VAL A 251 -28.67 -113.24 51.27
N LEU A 252 -29.30 -112.87 52.40
CA LEU A 252 -29.29 -111.48 52.87
C LEU A 252 -27.90 -111.04 53.32
N HIS A 253 -27.13 -111.93 53.96
CA HIS A 253 -25.74 -111.67 54.33
C HIS A 253 -24.84 -111.49 53.09
N LEU A 254 -25.06 -112.27 52.02
CA LEU A 254 -24.35 -112.12 50.76
C LEU A 254 -24.71 -110.81 50.02
N MET A 255 -25.99 -110.44 49.98
CA MET A 255 -26.45 -109.16 49.43
C MET A 255 -25.83 -107.98 50.17
N ALA A 256 -25.81 -108.03 51.51
CA ALA A 256 -25.21 -106.99 52.34
C ALA A 256 -23.70 -106.85 52.08
N ARG A 257 -23.00 -107.94 51.72
CA ARG A 257 -21.58 -107.90 51.36
C ARG A 257 -21.33 -107.39 49.94
N MET A 258 -22.20 -107.68 48.98
CA MET A 258 -22.01 -107.24 47.59
C MET A 258 -22.39 -105.78 47.36
N MET A 259 -23.35 -105.25 48.12
CA MET A 259 -23.76 -103.84 48.07
C MET A 259 -23.09 -102.98 49.13
N ASP A 260 -22.07 -103.51 49.82
CA ASP A 260 -21.32 -102.86 50.89
C ASP A 260 -22.22 -102.18 51.95
N PHE A 261 -23.18 -102.93 52.49
CA PHE A 261 -24.03 -102.42 53.56
C PHE A 261 -23.18 -102.07 54.79
N THR A 262 -23.44 -100.90 55.37
CA THR A 262 -22.79 -100.50 56.62
C THR A 262 -23.31 -101.32 57.80
N GLU A 263 -22.56 -101.35 58.91
CA GLU A 263 -22.96 -102.15 60.09
C GLU A 263 -24.32 -101.71 60.66
N GLU A 264 -24.69 -100.43 60.56
CA GLU A 264 -26.06 -99.97 60.89
C GLU A 264 -27.12 -100.58 59.95
N GLN A 265 -26.83 -100.71 58.66
CA GLN A 265 -27.77 -101.29 57.72
C GLN A 265 -27.91 -102.80 57.95
N LYS A 266 -26.83 -103.49 58.32
CA LYS A 266 -26.83 -104.92 58.68
C LYS A 266 -27.62 -105.20 59.97
N SER A 267 -27.54 -104.31 60.96
CA SER A 267 -28.33 -104.43 62.20
C SER A 267 -29.83 -104.24 61.94
N ARG A 268 -30.20 -103.33 61.03
CA ARG A 268 -31.60 -103.09 60.64
C ARG A 268 -32.24 -104.25 59.86
N VAL A 269 -31.45 -105.09 59.21
CA VAL A 269 -31.92 -106.28 58.47
C VAL A 269 -31.80 -107.59 59.26
N GLY A 270 -31.38 -107.54 60.54
CA GLY A 270 -31.56 -108.63 61.52
C GLY A 270 -30.44 -109.68 61.61
N LEU A 271 -29.18 -109.33 61.32
CA LEU A 271 -28.06 -110.30 61.21
C LEU A 271 -27.09 -110.42 62.43
N CYS A 272 -27.32 -109.79 63.60
CA CYS A 272 -26.39 -109.83 64.77
C CYS A 272 -26.89 -110.71 65.95
N HIS A 273 -25.97 -111.53 66.53
CA HIS A 273 -26.20 -112.55 67.59
C HIS A 273 -26.11 -112.00 69.05
N PRO A 274 -26.68 -112.69 70.09
CA PRO A 274 -26.85 -112.16 71.45
C PRO A 274 -25.78 -112.62 72.46
N ILE A 275 -25.20 -111.69 73.24
CA ILE A 275 -24.38 -111.93 74.46
C ILE A 275 -24.62 -110.69 75.37
N GLU A 276 -25.38 -110.72 76.47
CA GLU A 276 -25.21 -111.35 77.79
C GLU A 276 -24.04 -110.78 78.62
N GLY A 277 -24.35 -109.85 79.55
CA GLY A 277 -23.53 -109.65 80.76
C GLY A 277 -23.04 -108.23 81.11
N ASN A 278 -23.80 -107.57 81.99
CA ASN A 278 -23.37 -106.63 83.04
C ASN A 278 -23.00 -105.17 82.69
N GLY A 279 -23.80 -104.23 83.23
CA GLY A 279 -23.42 -102.82 83.44
C GLY A 279 -24.02 -101.82 82.45
N GLY A 280 -24.86 -100.91 82.94
CA GLY A 280 -25.72 -100.06 82.15
C GLY A 280 -25.14 -98.72 81.67
N GLY A 281 -25.90 -98.08 80.76
CA GLY A 281 -26.08 -96.64 80.66
C GLY A 281 -24.99 -95.81 79.97
N GLY A 282 -25.41 -95.02 78.96
CA GLY A 282 -24.73 -93.80 78.52
C GLY A 282 -24.21 -93.90 77.08
N LEU A 283 -24.81 -93.25 76.07
CA LEU A 283 -24.91 -91.80 75.80
C LEU A 283 -23.59 -91.17 75.31
N ILE A 284 -23.65 -90.75 74.03
CA ILE A 284 -23.07 -89.52 73.43
C ILE A 284 -21.54 -89.46 73.28
N SER A 285 -21.08 -89.38 72.02
CA SER A 285 -19.86 -88.66 71.51
C SER A 285 -19.74 -88.99 70.02
N SER A 286 -19.68 -88.10 69.02
CA SER A 286 -19.38 -86.67 69.00
C SER A 286 -19.98 -85.99 67.76
N ILE A 287 -20.61 -84.84 68.02
CA ILE A 287 -20.72 -83.66 67.15
C ILE A 287 -19.51 -82.76 67.49
N LEU A 288 -19.02 -81.93 66.54
CA LEU A 288 -18.05 -80.79 66.60
C LEU A 288 -16.90 -80.99 65.56
N GLU A 289 -16.34 -80.03 64.80
CA GLU A 289 -16.41 -78.56 64.71
C GLU A 289 -15.27 -78.11 63.75
N PHE A 290 -15.48 -77.17 62.81
CA PHE A 290 -14.64 -75.96 62.62
C PHE A 290 -15.14 -75.02 61.49
N VAL A 291 -15.10 -73.71 61.76
CA VAL A 291 -15.64 -72.57 61.00
C VAL A 291 -14.61 -71.42 60.95
N ALA A 292 -14.35 -70.86 59.75
CA ALA A 292 -14.07 -69.44 59.34
C ALA A 292 -12.73 -68.68 59.69
N PRO A 293 -12.56 -67.34 59.42
CA PRO A 293 -11.82 -66.70 58.28
C PRO A 293 -10.83 -65.54 58.68
N GLU A 294 -10.17 -64.81 57.75
CA GLU A 294 -9.61 -63.44 58.01
C GLU A 294 -9.27 -62.55 56.76
N GLU A 295 -9.30 -61.21 56.96
CA GLU A 295 -9.23 -60.04 56.05
C GLU A 295 -7.81 -59.43 55.85
N ASN A 296 -7.55 -58.75 54.70
CA ASN A 296 -7.05 -57.35 54.66
C ASN A 296 -6.97 -56.72 53.24
N ALA A 297 -7.21 -55.40 53.19
CA ALA A 297 -7.44 -54.44 52.07
C ALA A 297 -6.20 -54.13 51.17
N GLN A 298 -6.20 -53.40 50.03
CA GLN A 298 -7.05 -52.35 49.45
C GLN A 298 -6.52 -52.00 48.02
N ALA A 299 -7.38 -51.92 46.99
CA ALA A 299 -7.28 -50.95 45.86
C ALA A 299 -8.55 -51.04 44.98
N ALA A 300 -9.28 -49.92 44.97
CA ALA A 300 -10.58 -49.64 44.37
C ALA A 300 -10.93 -50.33 43.03
N VAL A 301 -12.01 -51.12 43.07
CA VAL A 301 -12.90 -51.34 41.92
C VAL A 301 -14.20 -50.61 42.24
N ASP A 302 -14.62 -49.73 41.33
CA ASP A 302 -15.87 -48.97 41.42
C ASP A 302 -17.07 -49.93 41.60
N PRO A 303 -17.89 -49.77 42.66
CA PRO A 303 -18.93 -50.75 43.02
C PRO A 303 -20.27 -50.53 42.28
N SER A 304 -20.26 -49.83 41.14
CA SER A 304 -21.47 -49.46 40.38
C SER A 304 -21.67 -50.27 39.08
N THR A 305 -20.88 -51.31 38.84
CA THR A 305 -21.00 -52.20 37.65
C THR A 305 -21.09 -53.71 37.97
N ILE A 306 -21.19 -54.07 39.26
CA ILE A 306 -21.21 -55.48 39.73
C ILE A 306 -22.50 -55.79 40.50
N GLY A 307 -23.60 -55.15 40.12
CA GLY A 307 -24.95 -55.56 40.44
C GLY A 307 -25.65 -55.83 39.12
N ASP A 308 -26.23 -57.02 38.99
CA ASP A 308 -27.10 -57.46 37.87
C ASP A 308 -26.45 -58.34 36.78
N LYS A 309 -25.28 -58.95 37.03
CA LYS A 309 -24.80 -60.07 36.19
C LYS A 309 -24.82 -61.38 36.97
N SER A 310 -25.71 -62.28 36.57
CA SER A 310 -25.83 -63.61 37.16
C SER A 310 -24.57 -64.43 36.87
N PHE A 311 -24.16 -65.31 37.79
CA PHE A 311 -23.03 -66.24 37.55
C PHE A 311 -23.21 -67.05 36.26
N ALA A 312 -24.47 -67.34 35.89
CA ALA A 312 -24.81 -67.96 34.62
C ALA A 312 -24.46 -67.09 33.40
N GLU A 313 -24.58 -65.76 33.49
CA GLU A 313 -24.21 -64.84 32.43
C GLU A 313 -22.69 -64.72 32.28
N MET A 314 -21.95 -64.65 33.38
CA MET A 314 -20.48 -64.68 33.34
C MET A 314 -19.93 -65.99 32.78
N LEU A 315 -20.55 -67.13 33.13
CA LEU A 315 -20.20 -68.42 32.54
C LEU A 315 -20.58 -68.50 31.07
N SER A 316 -21.72 -67.93 30.67
CA SER A 316 -22.12 -67.91 29.26
C SER A 316 -21.21 -67.01 28.42
N GLU A 317 -20.77 -65.88 28.95
CA GLU A 317 -19.83 -64.97 28.29
C GLU A 317 -18.47 -65.65 28.14
N PHE A 318 -17.98 -66.34 29.18
CA PHE A 318 -16.77 -67.15 29.09
C PHE A 318 -16.88 -68.31 28.08
N LEU A 319 -18.00 -69.03 28.07
CA LEU A 319 -18.22 -70.15 27.13
C LEU A 319 -18.35 -69.67 25.68
N VAL A 320 -18.93 -68.49 25.45
CA VAL A 320 -19.03 -67.87 24.13
C VAL A 320 -17.67 -67.34 23.67
N ASP A 321 -16.89 -66.73 24.57
CA ASP A 321 -15.53 -66.28 24.27
C ASP A 321 -14.60 -67.45 23.95
N GLU A 322 -14.73 -68.56 24.68
CA GLU A 322 -13.91 -69.74 24.46
C GLU A 322 -14.34 -70.51 23.21
N ALA A 323 -15.64 -70.51 22.89
CA ALA A 323 -16.15 -71.05 21.62
C ALA A 323 -15.77 -70.18 20.40
N ALA A 324 -15.60 -68.86 20.59
CA ALA A 324 -15.16 -67.93 19.55
C ALA A 324 -13.65 -67.98 19.33
N LYS A 325 -12.85 -68.25 20.37
CA LYS A 325 -11.40 -68.49 20.27
C LYS A 325 -11.05 -69.85 19.62
N GLY A 326 -12.03 -70.72 19.44
CA GLY A 326 -11.91 -72.03 18.79
C GLY A 326 -12.13 -72.05 17.28
N LYS A 327 -12.14 -70.90 16.58
CA LYS A 327 -12.17 -70.82 15.11
C LYS A 327 -11.13 -69.85 14.54
#